data_AF-A0A2T0UH55-F1
#
_entry.id   AF-A0A2T0UH55-F1
#
_cell.length_a   1.000
_cell.length_b   1.000
_cell.length_c   1.000
_cell.angle_alpha   90.00
_cell.angle_beta   90.00
_cell.angle_gamma   90.00
#
_symmetry.space_group_name_H-M   'P 1'
#
loop_
_entity.id
_entity.type
_entity.pdbx_description
1 polymer ?
#
loop_
_entity_poly.entity_id
_entity_poly.type
_entity_poly.pdbx_seq_one_letter_code
_entity_poly.pdbx_strand_id
1 'polypeptide(L)'
;MNDPAPLTAQSTIDAWLRHPKGEPLIKGLLAQSGVAEDMLAPVRNLPLQQLVAVSQGQMPQSVVDDLVLRANDGVAPTETADSGRWHETVVPGRFGGRTVIVTGAASGIGRATASRIAREGGRVVAVDVTADRLHELAEELPSVTAVRADITDQADIDRIAAVAGERIDGLANVAGVTDDYSPVHETTDAMWDRVLGINLTGSFKLTRAVAPVMLAAGRGSIVNVASEAALRGNSAGTAYTVSKHGVVGLTRSAAFMYGPQGVRVNAIAPGAVASGIAMPANISAAGHARIAPFQQAIPSLAVPEQLAASITFLLSDDGVNINGAVLPSDGGWSVQ
;
A
#
# COMPACT_ATOMS: atom_id res chain seq x y z
N MET A 1 -12.42 -38.88 -14.57
CA MET A 1 -12.36 -37.71 -13.67
C MET A 1 -11.16 -36.91 -14.13
N ASN A 2 -11.34 -35.65 -14.55
CA ASN A 2 -10.19 -34.80 -14.86
C ASN A 2 -9.42 -34.59 -13.57
N ASP A 3 -8.11 -34.81 -13.59
CA ASP A 3 -7.27 -34.43 -12.47
C ASP A 3 -7.45 -32.93 -12.19
N PRO A 4 -7.55 -32.53 -10.91
CA PRO A 4 -7.66 -31.13 -10.56
C PRO A 4 -6.43 -30.36 -11.06
N ALA A 5 -6.64 -29.11 -11.48
CA ALA A 5 -5.57 -28.28 -12.02
C ALA A 5 -4.42 -28.13 -10.99
N PRO A 6 -3.15 -28.11 -11.45
CA PRO A 6 -2.01 -27.99 -10.56
C PRO A 6 -2.08 -26.70 -9.73
N LEU A 7 -1.71 -26.79 -8.46
CA LEU A 7 -1.71 -25.65 -7.55
C LEU A 7 -0.40 -24.87 -7.68
N THR A 8 -0.47 -23.56 -7.85
CA THR A 8 0.70 -22.68 -7.88
C THR A 8 0.65 -21.68 -6.73
N ALA A 9 1.73 -20.92 -6.56
CA ALA A 9 1.77 -19.80 -5.63
C ALA A 9 0.70 -18.72 -5.97
N GLN A 10 0.25 -18.68 -7.24
CA GLN A 10 -0.83 -17.81 -7.71
C GLN A 10 -2.24 -18.37 -7.45
N SER A 11 -2.39 -19.67 -7.22
CA SER A 11 -3.68 -20.27 -6.87
C SER A 11 -4.19 -19.65 -5.56
N THR A 12 -5.50 -19.41 -5.48
CA THR A 12 -6.10 -18.82 -4.28
C THR A 12 -6.01 -19.73 -3.09
N ILE A 13 -5.94 -19.17 -1.88
CA ILE A 13 -6.10 -19.93 -0.64
C ILE A 13 -7.38 -20.79 -0.68
N ASP A 14 -8.49 -20.28 -1.22
CA ASP A 14 -9.71 -21.05 -1.41
C ASP A 14 -9.58 -22.19 -2.43
N ALA A 15 -8.80 -22.01 -3.50
CA ALA A 15 -8.50 -23.09 -4.44
C ALA A 15 -7.63 -24.18 -3.77
N TRP A 16 -6.67 -23.77 -2.94
CA TRP A 16 -5.87 -24.68 -2.13
C TRP A 16 -6.75 -25.47 -1.15
N LEU A 17 -7.65 -24.81 -0.42
CA LEU A 17 -8.57 -25.45 0.53
C LEU A 17 -9.59 -26.39 -0.13
N ARG A 18 -9.94 -26.18 -1.40
CA ARG A 18 -10.83 -27.07 -2.18
C ARG A 18 -10.09 -28.19 -2.91
N HIS A 19 -8.75 -28.17 -2.92
CA HIS A 19 -7.95 -29.13 -3.66
C HIS A 19 -7.55 -30.34 -2.79
N PRO A 20 -7.72 -31.60 -3.24
CA PRO A 20 -7.46 -32.79 -2.43
C PRO A 20 -6.05 -32.88 -1.84
N LYS A 21 -5.03 -32.42 -2.59
CA LYS A 21 -3.64 -32.34 -2.10
C LYS A 21 -3.32 -31.04 -1.37
N GLY A 22 -4.08 -29.97 -1.62
CA GLY A 22 -3.81 -28.63 -1.07
C GLY A 22 -4.40 -28.45 0.32
N GLU A 23 -5.63 -28.91 0.53
CA GLU A 23 -6.37 -28.79 1.78
C GLU A 23 -5.59 -29.31 3.00
N PRO A 24 -5.05 -30.55 3.01
CA PRO A 24 -4.30 -31.05 4.16
C PRO A 24 -3.01 -30.25 4.42
N LEU A 25 -2.40 -29.67 3.39
CA LEU A 25 -1.18 -28.86 3.53
C LEU A 25 -1.50 -27.52 4.21
N ILE A 26 -2.56 -26.83 3.77
CA ILE A 26 -2.99 -25.57 4.40
C ILE A 26 -3.46 -25.81 5.84
N LYS A 27 -4.27 -26.84 6.09
CA LYS A 27 -4.71 -27.18 7.45
C LYS A 27 -3.55 -27.54 8.36
N GLY A 28 -2.55 -28.26 7.86
CA GLY A 28 -1.32 -28.56 8.59
C GLY A 28 -0.52 -27.30 8.96
N LEU A 29 -0.41 -26.34 8.03
CA LEU A 29 0.25 -25.05 8.27
C LEU A 29 -0.47 -24.21 9.32
N LEU A 30 -1.81 -24.14 9.26
CA LEU A 30 -2.64 -23.45 10.25
C LEU A 30 -2.51 -24.06 11.64
N ALA A 31 -2.55 -25.39 11.74
CA ALA A 31 -2.39 -26.10 13.00
C ALA A 31 -1.01 -25.84 13.65
N GLN A 32 0.06 -25.78 12.85
CA GLN A 32 1.42 -25.48 13.34
C GLN A 32 1.58 -24.03 13.82
N SER A 33 0.85 -23.10 13.20
CA SER A 33 0.89 -21.67 13.54
C SER A 33 -0.14 -21.26 14.59
N GLY A 34 -1.05 -22.17 14.98
CA GLY A 34 -2.14 -21.87 15.92
C GLY A 34 -3.22 -20.95 15.36
N VAL A 35 -3.27 -20.77 14.04
CA VAL A 35 -4.26 -19.91 13.36
C VAL A 35 -5.52 -20.72 13.06
N ALA A 36 -6.69 -20.22 13.47
CA ALA A 36 -7.97 -20.86 13.16
C ALA A 36 -8.35 -20.65 11.67
N GLU A 37 -9.03 -21.63 11.06
CA GLU A 37 -9.33 -21.60 9.61
C GLU A 37 -10.31 -20.48 9.21
N ASP A 38 -11.21 -20.09 10.12
CA ASP A 38 -12.15 -18.98 9.92
C ASP A 38 -11.42 -17.63 9.77
N MET A 39 -10.24 -17.48 10.38
CA MET A 39 -9.38 -16.30 10.22
C MET A 39 -8.87 -16.13 8.77
N LEU A 40 -8.95 -17.17 7.93
CA LEU A 40 -8.60 -17.05 6.51
C LEU A 40 -9.69 -16.39 5.67
N ALA A 41 -10.92 -16.24 6.17
CA ALA A 41 -12.05 -15.74 5.37
C ALA A 41 -11.75 -14.45 4.58
N PRO A 42 -11.10 -13.42 5.14
CA PRO A 42 -10.79 -12.18 4.41
C PRO A 42 -9.78 -12.38 3.27
N VAL A 43 -8.90 -13.39 3.40
CA VAL A 43 -7.78 -13.64 2.47
C VAL A 43 -8.03 -14.83 1.54
N ARG A 44 -9.17 -15.53 1.64
CA ARG A 44 -9.49 -16.72 0.83
C ARG A 44 -9.33 -16.49 -0.68
N ASN A 45 -9.62 -15.28 -1.13
CA ASN A 45 -9.53 -14.87 -2.54
C ASN A 45 -8.15 -14.32 -2.96
N LEU A 46 -7.18 -14.27 -2.04
CA LEU A 46 -5.80 -13.92 -2.36
C LEU A 46 -5.01 -15.14 -2.86
N PRO A 47 -4.02 -14.94 -3.75
CA PRO A 47 -2.97 -15.92 -4.04
C PRO A 47 -2.28 -16.42 -2.77
N LEU A 48 -1.88 -17.70 -2.73
CA LEU A 48 -1.16 -18.26 -1.59
C LEU A 48 0.11 -17.46 -1.24
N GLN A 49 0.85 -16.99 -2.25
CA GLN A 49 2.05 -16.16 -2.04
C GLN A 49 1.79 -14.89 -1.23
N GLN A 50 0.58 -14.34 -1.25
CA GLN A 50 0.25 -13.14 -0.48
C GLN A 50 0.21 -13.40 1.03
N LEU A 51 0.18 -14.66 1.47
CA LEU A 51 0.38 -14.98 2.89
C LEU A 51 1.76 -14.55 3.40
N VAL A 52 2.79 -14.49 2.56
CA VAL A 52 4.11 -13.99 2.94
C VAL A 52 3.99 -12.54 3.40
N ALA A 53 3.36 -11.69 2.60
CA ALA A 53 3.14 -10.28 2.92
C ALA A 53 2.23 -10.09 4.13
N VAL A 54 1.13 -10.85 4.20
CA VAL A 54 0.16 -10.76 5.31
C VAL A 54 0.75 -11.27 6.63
N SER A 55 1.68 -12.24 6.59
CA SER A 55 2.30 -12.82 7.79
C SER A 55 3.32 -11.91 8.48
N GLN A 56 3.66 -10.77 7.89
CA GLN A 56 4.66 -9.82 8.42
C GLN A 56 6.02 -10.48 8.74
N GLY A 57 6.41 -11.49 7.96
CA GLY A 57 7.69 -12.19 8.10
C GLY A 57 7.64 -13.48 8.92
N GLN A 58 6.47 -13.86 9.46
CA GLN A 58 6.31 -15.17 10.10
C GLN A 58 6.26 -16.32 9.08
N MET A 59 5.84 -16.05 7.85
CA MET A 59 5.83 -17.00 6.74
C MET A 59 6.80 -16.53 5.66
N PRO A 60 8.01 -17.12 5.56
CA PRO A 60 8.94 -16.80 4.49
C PRO A 60 8.46 -17.39 3.15
N GLN A 61 8.94 -16.82 2.04
CA GLN A 61 8.62 -17.30 0.68
C GLN A 61 8.93 -18.79 0.49
N SER A 62 10.00 -19.30 1.13
CA SER A 62 10.38 -20.71 1.09
C SER A 62 9.29 -21.66 1.60
N VAL A 63 8.41 -21.22 2.50
CA VAL A 63 7.26 -22.02 2.95
C VAL A 63 6.21 -22.14 1.84
N VAL A 64 5.95 -21.07 1.10
CA VAL A 64 5.03 -21.10 -0.05
C VAL A 64 5.59 -22.00 -1.14
N ASP A 65 6.90 -21.91 -1.40
CA ASP A 65 7.57 -22.73 -2.42
C ASP A 65 7.51 -24.23 -2.05
N ASP A 66 7.73 -24.59 -0.78
CA ASP A 66 7.57 -25.97 -0.27
C ASP A 66 6.15 -26.49 -0.45
N LEU A 67 5.14 -25.66 -0.12
CA LEU A 67 3.73 -26.02 -0.30
C LEU A 67 3.43 -26.34 -1.76
N VAL A 68 3.88 -25.49 -2.69
CA VAL A 68 3.71 -25.70 -4.14
C VAL A 68 4.36 -27.00 -4.58
N LEU A 69 5.59 -27.27 -4.17
CA LEU A 69 6.25 -28.53 -4.52
C LEU A 69 5.48 -29.74 -3.99
N ARG A 70 5.06 -29.71 -2.72
CA ARG A 70 4.33 -30.83 -2.09
C ARG A 70 2.95 -31.06 -2.68
N ALA A 71 2.26 -30.01 -3.13
CA ALA A 71 0.97 -30.13 -3.80
C ALA A 71 1.07 -30.77 -5.19
N ASN A 72 2.26 -30.73 -5.82
CA ASN A 72 2.51 -31.16 -7.19
C ASN A 72 3.59 -32.25 -7.29
N ASP A 73 3.65 -33.15 -6.30
CA ASP A 73 4.53 -34.32 -6.29
C ASP A 73 6.02 -34.01 -6.50
N GLY A 74 6.46 -32.84 -6.01
CA GLY A 74 7.85 -32.37 -6.10
C GLY A 74 8.20 -31.64 -7.39
N VAL A 75 7.25 -31.40 -8.29
CA VAL A 75 7.47 -30.68 -9.56
C VAL A 75 6.73 -29.35 -9.53
N ALA A 76 7.47 -28.24 -9.64
CA ALA A 76 6.86 -26.92 -9.74
C ALA A 76 6.11 -26.79 -11.09
N PRO A 77 4.79 -26.52 -11.09
CA PRO A 77 4.05 -26.34 -12.33
C PRO A 77 4.53 -25.09 -13.07
N THR A 78 4.53 -25.14 -14.41
CA THR A 78 4.67 -23.93 -15.23
C THR A 78 3.43 -23.06 -15.03
N GLU A 79 3.63 -21.84 -14.56
CA GLU A 79 2.53 -20.88 -14.37
C GLU A 79 1.88 -20.56 -15.73
N THR A 80 0.64 -21.01 -15.94
CA THR A 80 -0.15 -20.59 -17.10
C THR A 80 -0.81 -19.25 -16.79
N ALA A 81 -0.56 -18.28 -17.66
CA ALA A 81 -0.82 -16.84 -17.45
C ALA A 81 -2.30 -16.40 -17.37
N ASP A 82 -3.27 -17.32 -17.37
CA ASP A 82 -4.67 -16.94 -17.55
C ASP A 82 -5.59 -17.51 -16.46
N SER A 83 -5.49 -16.90 -15.28
CA SER A 83 -6.42 -17.13 -14.16
C SER A 83 -7.63 -16.19 -14.18
N GLY A 84 -7.80 -15.36 -15.22
CA GLY A 84 -8.79 -14.28 -15.26
C GLY A 84 -8.56 -13.17 -14.22
N ARG A 85 -7.39 -13.16 -13.56
CA ARG A 85 -7.02 -12.17 -12.55
C ARG A 85 -6.31 -10.98 -13.17
N TRP A 86 -6.40 -9.84 -12.50
CA TRP A 86 -5.59 -8.69 -12.85
C TRP A 86 -4.11 -9.01 -12.63
N HIS A 87 -3.31 -8.79 -13.66
CA HIS A 87 -1.86 -8.86 -13.61
C HIS A 87 -1.31 -7.46 -13.82
N GLU A 88 -0.22 -7.15 -13.11
CA GLU A 88 0.43 -5.86 -13.29
C GLU A 88 1.05 -5.77 -14.69
N THR A 89 0.59 -4.79 -15.48
CA THR A 89 1.21 -4.44 -16.76
C THR A 89 2.08 -3.19 -16.58
N VAL A 90 3.39 -3.36 -16.76
CA VAL A 90 4.37 -2.27 -16.80
C VAL A 90 4.22 -1.53 -18.13
N VAL A 91 4.14 -0.20 -18.09
CA VAL A 91 4.13 0.66 -19.29
C VAL A 91 5.53 1.25 -19.48
N PRO A 92 6.37 0.72 -20.39
CA PRO A 92 7.76 1.14 -20.53
C PRO A 92 7.88 2.64 -20.82
N GLY A 93 8.78 3.32 -20.12
CA GLY A 93 9.09 4.73 -20.35
C GLY A 93 8.05 5.72 -19.84
N ARG A 94 6.95 5.29 -19.20
CA ARG A 94 5.93 6.20 -18.63
C ARG A 94 6.52 7.22 -17.64
N PHE A 95 7.58 6.83 -16.93
CA PHE A 95 8.33 7.71 -16.03
C PHE A 95 9.74 8.04 -16.54
N GLY A 96 10.03 7.81 -17.83
CA GLY A 96 11.33 8.10 -18.43
C GLY A 96 11.77 9.55 -18.19
N GLY A 97 12.96 9.72 -17.60
CA GLY A 97 13.51 11.04 -17.27
C GLY A 97 12.79 11.77 -16.13
N ARG A 98 11.91 11.08 -15.38
CA ARG A 98 11.23 11.64 -14.20
C ARG A 98 11.89 11.20 -12.91
N THR A 99 11.99 12.12 -11.95
CA THR A 99 12.35 11.81 -10.56
C THR A 99 11.09 11.83 -9.68
N VAL A 100 10.85 10.75 -8.95
CA VAL A 100 9.68 10.60 -8.06
C VAL A 100 10.14 10.22 -6.65
N ILE A 101 9.63 10.93 -5.65
CA ILE A 101 9.80 10.57 -4.24
C ILE A 101 8.65 9.65 -3.84
N VAL A 102 8.95 8.53 -3.18
CA VAL A 102 7.94 7.59 -2.66
C VAL A 102 8.24 7.32 -1.19
N THR A 103 7.32 7.70 -0.31
CA THR A 103 7.42 7.41 1.14
C THR A 103 6.81 6.05 1.47
N GLY A 104 7.14 5.48 2.64
CA GLY A 104 6.67 4.14 3.01
C GLY A 104 7.20 3.03 2.09
N ALA A 105 8.34 3.27 1.45
CA ALA A 105 8.82 2.45 0.33
C ALA A 105 9.45 1.10 0.76
N ALA A 106 9.59 0.83 2.06
CA ALA A 106 10.12 -0.43 2.54
C ALA A 106 9.13 -1.61 2.45
N SER A 107 7.83 -1.34 2.27
CA SER A 107 6.81 -2.39 2.25
C SER A 107 5.52 -1.97 1.54
N GLY A 108 4.62 -2.94 1.34
CA GLY A 108 3.24 -2.70 0.92
C GLY A 108 3.10 -1.78 -0.30
N ILE A 109 2.15 -0.85 -0.20
CA ILE A 109 1.77 0.07 -1.29
C ILE A 109 2.97 0.93 -1.73
N GLY A 110 3.82 1.37 -0.79
CA GLY A 110 4.96 2.22 -1.09
C GLY A 110 6.02 1.46 -1.88
N ARG A 111 6.38 0.24 -1.44
CA ARG A 111 7.34 -0.63 -2.17
C ARG A 111 6.83 -0.97 -3.57
N ALA A 112 5.56 -1.34 -3.69
CA ALA A 112 4.95 -1.64 -5.00
C ALA A 112 4.94 -0.41 -5.93
N THR A 113 4.64 0.78 -5.39
CA THR A 113 4.66 2.04 -6.15
C THR A 113 6.07 2.39 -6.61
N ALA A 114 7.06 2.33 -5.72
CA ALA A 114 8.46 2.58 -6.04
C ALA A 114 8.96 1.60 -7.11
N SER A 115 8.70 0.31 -6.93
CA SER A 115 9.07 -0.74 -7.88
C SER A 115 8.45 -0.51 -9.26
N ARG A 116 7.17 -0.16 -9.32
CA ARG A 116 6.49 0.12 -10.58
C ARG A 116 7.07 1.33 -11.30
N ILE A 117 7.28 2.44 -10.60
CA ILE A 117 7.87 3.66 -11.20
C ILE A 117 9.26 3.37 -11.78
N ALA A 118 10.09 2.62 -11.04
CA ALA A 118 11.41 2.20 -11.50
C ALA A 118 11.35 1.34 -12.77
N ARG A 119 10.48 0.31 -12.78
CA ARG A 119 10.26 -0.57 -13.96
C ARG A 119 9.69 0.18 -15.16
N GLU A 120 9.02 1.30 -14.94
CA GLU A 120 8.50 2.18 -15.99
C GLU A 120 9.48 3.31 -16.39
N GLY A 121 10.74 3.23 -15.95
CA GLY A 121 11.84 4.08 -16.39
C GLY A 121 12.10 5.32 -15.53
N GLY A 122 11.44 5.44 -14.38
CA GLY A 122 11.63 6.54 -13.44
C GLY A 122 12.84 6.37 -12.52
N ARG A 123 13.41 7.49 -12.10
CA ARG A 123 14.31 7.57 -10.95
C ARG A 123 13.45 7.69 -9.69
N VAL A 124 13.71 6.85 -8.70
CA VAL A 124 12.92 6.81 -7.46
C VAL A 124 13.79 7.18 -6.28
N VAL A 125 13.33 8.13 -5.45
CA VAL A 125 13.85 8.34 -4.11
C VAL A 125 12.91 7.60 -3.15
N ALA A 126 13.34 6.42 -2.70
CA ALA A 126 12.57 5.55 -1.83
C ALA A 126 12.84 5.89 -0.36
N VAL A 127 11.80 6.31 0.36
CA VAL A 127 11.88 6.84 1.71
C VAL A 127 11.12 5.95 2.68
N ASP A 128 11.76 5.58 3.78
CA ASP A 128 11.17 4.81 4.89
C ASP A 128 12.06 4.94 6.13
N VAL A 129 11.56 4.59 7.31
CA VAL A 129 12.37 4.51 8.53
C VAL A 129 13.17 3.21 8.61
N THR A 130 12.77 2.19 7.84
CA THR A 130 13.36 0.85 7.80
C THR A 130 14.47 0.75 6.75
N ALA A 131 15.73 0.88 7.16
CA ALA A 131 16.87 0.93 6.24
C ALA A 131 17.07 -0.37 5.44
N ASP A 132 17.03 -1.53 6.10
CA ASP A 132 17.41 -2.81 5.48
C ASP A 132 16.51 -3.15 4.29
N ARG A 133 15.19 -3.02 4.46
CA ARG A 133 14.20 -3.25 3.39
C ARG A 133 14.29 -2.23 2.24
N LEU A 134 14.76 -1.01 2.51
CA LEU A 134 15.03 -0.04 1.44
C LEU A 134 16.26 -0.44 0.63
N HIS A 135 17.31 -0.95 1.30
CA HIS A 135 18.51 -1.42 0.62
C HIS A 135 18.19 -2.62 -0.28
N GLU A 136 17.40 -3.58 0.19
CA GLU A 136 16.91 -4.70 -0.63
C GLU A 136 16.23 -4.19 -1.91
N LEU A 137 15.33 -3.20 -1.80
CA LEU A 137 14.66 -2.61 -2.97
C LEU A 137 15.64 -1.92 -3.93
N ALA A 138 16.65 -1.22 -3.40
CA ALA A 138 17.65 -0.52 -4.21
C ALA A 138 18.63 -1.47 -4.91
N GLU A 139 18.94 -2.61 -4.30
CA GLU A 139 19.72 -3.69 -4.92
C GLU A 139 18.95 -4.36 -6.05
N GLU A 140 17.64 -4.59 -5.86
CA GLU A 140 16.75 -5.14 -6.89
C GLU A 140 16.57 -4.20 -8.10
N LEU A 141 16.58 -2.88 -7.87
CA LEU A 141 16.21 -1.87 -8.86
C LEU A 141 17.20 -0.69 -8.88
N PRO A 142 18.18 -0.68 -9.81
CA PRO A 142 19.26 0.31 -9.82
C PRO A 142 18.83 1.78 -9.95
N SER A 143 17.61 2.08 -10.43
CA SER A 143 17.09 3.44 -10.52
C SER A 143 16.47 3.94 -9.20
N VAL A 144 16.46 3.11 -8.16
CA VAL A 144 15.99 3.43 -6.81
C VAL A 144 17.17 3.88 -5.95
N THR A 145 17.03 5.04 -5.33
CA THR A 145 17.92 5.54 -4.27
C THR A 145 17.22 5.43 -2.93
N ALA A 146 17.76 4.59 -2.03
CA ALA A 146 17.26 4.41 -0.69
C ALA A 146 17.62 5.60 0.22
N VAL A 147 16.63 6.12 0.96
CA VAL A 147 16.79 7.22 1.91
C VAL A 147 16.07 6.85 3.21
N ARG A 148 16.81 6.33 4.19
CA ARG A 148 16.26 6.07 5.53
C ARG A 148 15.87 7.40 6.18
N ALA A 149 14.61 7.71 6.41
CA ALA A 149 14.16 9.01 6.95
C ALA A 149 12.82 8.92 7.68
N ASP A 150 12.63 9.76 8.70
CA ASP A 150 11.35 10.03 9.35
C ASP A 150 10.75 11.33 8.80
N ILE A 151 9.61 11.23 8.10
CA ILE A 151 8.92 12.37 7.50
C ILE A 151 8.30 13.33 8.53
N THR A 152 8.35 13.01 9.81
CA THR A 152 7.94 13.92 10.90
C THR A 152 9.07 14.87 11.32
N ASP A 153 10.33 14.54 10.99
CA ASP A 153 11.52 15.34 11.29
C ASP A 153 11.93 16.25 10.11
N GLN A 154 12.30 17.49 10.42
CA GLN A 154 12.59 18.48 9.37
C GLN A 154 13.96 18.26 8.70
N ALA A 155 14.98 17.83 9.45
CA ALA A 155 16.30 17.58 8.86
C ALA A 155 16.26 16.38 7.90
N ASP A 156 15.44 15.39 8.23
CA ASP A 156 15.16 14.25 7.35
C ASP A 156 14.41 14.64 6.07
N ILE A 157 13.43 15.55 6.16
CA ILE A 157 12.78 16.12 4.98
C ILE A 157 13.76 16.87 4.09
N ASP A 158 14.62 17.70 4.67
CA ASP A 158 15.61 18.48 3.93
C ASP A 158 16.59 17.55 3.19
N ARG A 159 16.97 16.43 3.83
CA ARG A 159 17.81 15.38 3.20
C ARG A 159 17.08 14.66 2.07
N ILE A 160 15.80 14.32 2.22
CA ILE A 160 15.00 13.72 1.14
C ILE A 160 15.00 14.66 -0.08
N ALA A 161 14.71 15.95 0.13
CA ALA A 161 14.68 16.94 -0.94
C ALA A 161 16.06 17.10 -1.61
N ALA A 162 17.14 17.14 -0.82
CA ALA A 162 18.50 17.22 -1.34
C ALA A 162 18.88 16.00 -2.21
N VAL A 163 18.50 14.79 -1.80
CA VAL A 163 18.73 13.57 -2.58
C VAL A 163 17.90 13.56 -3.87
N ALA A 164 16.67 14.10 -3.84
CA ALA A 164 15.82 14.20 -5.02
C ALA A 164 16.38 15.16 -6.08
N GLY A 165 17.02 16.24 -5.63
CA GLY A 165 17.70 17.22 -6.48
C GLY A 165 16.79 18.35 -6.96
N GLU A 166 17.27 19.13 -7.94
CA GLU A 166 16.61 20.35 -8.42
C GLU A 166 15.37 20.11 -9.29
N ARG A 167 15.08 18.85 -9.63
CA ARG A 167 13.91 18.47 -10.42
C ARG A 167 13.18 17.32 -9.75
N ILE A 168 11.96 17.58 -9.32
CA ILE A 168 11.06 16.61 -8.70
C ILE A 168 9.77 16.62 -9.50
N ASP A 169 9.46 15.53 -10.16
CA ASP A 169 8.32 15.43 -11.08
C ASP A 169 7.11 14.78 -10.41
N GLY A 170 7.37 13.95 -9.38
CA GLY A 170 6.35 13.24 -8.64
C GLY A 170 6.64 13.16 -7.15
N LEU A 171 5.57 13.14 -6.34
CA LEU A 171 5.62 12.77 -4.92
C LEU A 171 4.46 11.83 -4.59
N ALA A 172 4.77 10.64 -4.09
CA ALA A 172 3.81 9.71 -3.50
C ALA A 172 3.93 9.72 -1.97
N ASN A 173 2.99 10.38 -1.30
CA ASN A 173 2.85 10.35 0.16
C ASN A 173 2.07 9.10 0.57
N VAL A 174 2.78 7.99 0.78
CA VAL A 174 2.21 6.68 1.13
C VAL A 174 2.45 6.30 2.59
N ALA A 175 3.52 6.82 3.22
CA ALA A 175 3.83 6.51 4.62
C ALA A 175 2.64 6.81 5.54
N GLY A 176 2.36 5.87 6.43
CA GLY A 176 1.29 5.99 7.41
C GLY A 176 1.27 4.86 8.41
N VAL A 177 0.55 5.09 9.51
CA VAL A 177 0.29 4.13 10.58
C VAL A 177 -1.21 4.05 10.85
N THR A 178 -1.65 2.90 11.35
CA THR A 178 -3.01 2.68 11.87
C THR A 178 -3.16 3.25 13.28
N ASP A 179 -4.41 3.34 13.74
CA ASP A 179 -4.72 3.52 15.16
C ASP A 179 -5.21 2.21 15.79
N ASP A 180 -5.73 2.28 17.01
CA ASP A 180 -6.23 1.15 17.81
C ASP A 180 -7.76 1.01 17.80
N TYR A 181 -8.44 1.63 16.83
CA TYR A 181 -9.91 1.69 16.74
C TYR A 181 -10.61 2.46 17.87
N SER A 182 -9.87 3.19 18.73
CA SER A 182 -10.47 3.87 19.87
C SER A 182 -11.54 4.91 19.45
N PRO A 183 -12.70 4.93 20.15
CA PRO A 183 -13.62 6.06 20.06
C PRO A 183 -12.98 7.32 20.67
N VAL A 184 -13.60 8.48 20.42
CA VAL A 184 -13.05 9.80 20.78
C VAL A 184 -12.60 9.87 22.25
N HIS A 185 -13.41 9.36 23.18
CA HIS A 185 -13.15 9.48 24.62
C HIS A 185 -12.12 8.47 25.17
N GLU A 186 -11.72 7.47 24.38
CA GLU A 186 -10.65 6.52 24.72
C GLU A 186 -9.34 6.83 23.98
N THR A 187 -9.39 7.71 22.98
CA THR A 187 -8.22 8.08 22.18
C THR A 187 -7.26 8.89 23.04
N THR A 188 -6.06 8.34 23.29
CA THR A 188 -5.02 9.03 24.05
C THR A 188 -4.34 10.12 23.23
N ASP A 189 -3.82 11.15 23.89
CA ASP A 189 -3.02 12.21 23.25
C ASP A 189 -1.83 11.63 22.49
N ALA A 190 -1.15 10.62 23.05
CA ALA A 190 -0.01 9.97 22.40
C ALA A 190 -0.40 9.24 21.09
N MET A 191 -1.55 8.56 21.07
CA MET A 191 -2.08 7.94 19.85
C MET A 191 -2.44 9.01 18.83
N TRP A 192 -3.16 10.06 19.26
CA TRP A 192 -3.56 11.18 18.43
C TRP A 192 -2.34 11.85 17.77
N ASP A 193 -1.36 12.27 18.57
CA ASP A 193 -0.17 12.98 18.11
C ASP A 193 0.66 12.12 17.16
N ARG A 194 0.83 10.83 17.46
CA ARG A 194 1.55 9.90 16.59
C ARG A 194 0.86 9.76 15.23
N VAL A 195 -0.44 9.47 15.23
CA VAL A 195 -1.19 9.19 14.00
C VAL A 195 -1.30 10.45 13.14
N LEU A 196 -1.65 11.60 13.71
CA LEU A 196 -1.70 12.86 12.96
C LEU A 196 -0.30 13.34 12.55
N GLY A 197 0.70 13.14 13.40
CA GLY A 197 2.10 13.48 13.11
C GLY A 197 2.59 12.78 11.85
N ILE A 198 2.38 11.47 11.76
CA ILE A 198 2.85 10.66 10.62
C ILE A 198 1.92 10.84 9.41
N ASN A 199 0.62 10.57 9.56
CA ASN A 199 -0.29 10.43 8.42
C ASN A 199 -0.64 11.76 7.75
N LEU A 200 -0.61 12.87 8.50
CA LEU A 200 -1.04 14.17 8.01
C LEU A 200 0.11 15.17 8.01
N THR A 201 0.70 15.42 9.18
CA THR A 201 1.71 16.47 9.35
C THR A 201 2.97 16.16 8.55
N GLY A 202 3.45 14.91 8.54
CA GLY A 202 4.60 14.51 7.75
C GLY A 202 4.39 14.69 6.25
N SER A 203 3.23 14.26 5.74
CA SER A 203 2.84 14.46 4.34
C SER A 203 2.76 15.94 3.97
N PHE A 204 2.16 16.76 4.84
CA PHE A 204 2.17 18.22 4.68
C PHE A 204 3.59 18.79 4.61
N LYS A 205 4.46 18.44 5.56
CA LYS A 205 5.81 19.00 5.63
C LYS A 205 6.65 18.61 4.40
N LEU A 206 6.55 17.36 3.93
CA LEU A 206 7.25 16.92 2.73
C LEU A 206 6.68 17.58 1.46
N THR A 207 5.34 17.64 1.32
CA THR A 207 4.71 18.39 0.22
C THR A 207 5.15 19.86 0.21
N ARG A 208 5.22 20.50 1.38
CA ARG A 208 5.70 21.89 1.51
C ARG A 208 7.15 22.05 1.05
N ALA A 209 8.02 21.08 1.31
CA ALA A 209 9.41 21.12 0.87
C ALA A 209 9.55 20.92 -0.65
N VAL A 210 8.73 20.06 -1.25
CA VAL A 210 8.79 19.71 -2.68
C VAL A 210 8.07 20.72 -3.58
N ALA A 211 6.99 21.34 -3.09
CA ALA A 211 6.16 22.23 -3.90
C ALA A 211 6.91 23.39 -4.57
N PRO A 212 7.84 24.12 -3.91
CA PRO A 212 8.60 25.18 -4.56
C PRO A 212 9.39 24.72 -5.80
N VAL A 213 9.97 23.51 -5.75
CA VAL A 213 10.72 22.92 -6.86
C VAL A 213 9.79 22.62 -8.05
N MET A 214 8.62 22.02 -7.78
CA MET A 214 7.61 21.76 -8.81
C MET A 214 7.06 23.05 -9.44
N LEU A 215 6.81 24.07 -8.61
CA LEU A 215 6.34 25.38 -9.05
C LEU A 215 7.36 26.08 -9.94
N ALA A 216 8.66 26.05 -9.58
CA ALA A 216 9.73 26.60 -10.40
C ALA A 216 9.85 25.87 -11.75
N ALA A 217 9.60 24.56 -11.77
CA ALA A 217 9.57 23.78 -13.00
C ALA A 217 8.30 23.98 -13.85
N GLY A 218 7.25 24.62 -13.30
CA GLY A 218 5.94 24.77 -13.93
C GLY A 218 5.19 23.44 -14.12
N ARG A 219 5.60 22.39 -13.40
CA ARG A 219 5.00 21.05 -13.48
C ARG A 219 5.28 20.23 -12.23
N GLY A 220 4.31 19.41 -11.86
CA GLY A 220 4.48 18.39 -10.82
C GLY A 220 3.21 17.58 -10.59
N SER A 221 3.35 16.37 -10.06
CA SER A 221 2.21 15.57 -9.63
C SER A 221 2.42 15.00 -8.22
N ILE A 222 1.47 15.25 -7.34
CA ILE A 222 1.47 14.75 -5.97
C ILE A 222 0.28 13.81 -5.81
N VAL A 223 0.54 12.61 -5.28
CA VAL A 223 -0.50 11.66 -4.92
C VAL A 223 -0.38 11.33 -3.43
N ASN A 224 -1.43 11.65 -2.69
CA ASN A 224 -1.55 11.30 -1.28
C ASN A 224 -2.31 9.98 -1.12
N VAL A 225 -1.88 9.14 -0.19
CA VAL A 225 -2.64 7.95 0.20
C VAL A 225 -3.51 8.28 1.41
N ALA A 226 -4.79 8.53 1.14
CA ALA A 226 -5.81 8.69 2.15
C ALA A 226 -6.22 7.30 2.69
N SER A 227 -7.52 7.05 2.77
CA SER A 227 -8.09 5.75 3.11
C SER A 227 -9.58 5.79 2.78
N GLU A 228 -10.20 4.63 2.66
CA GLU A 228 -11.65 4.47 2.83
C GLU A 228 -12.17 5.20 4.10
N ALA A 229 -11.38 5.21 5.19
CA ALA A 229 -11.68 5.99 6.40
C ALA A 229 -11.68 7.52 6.21
N ALA A 230 -11.29 8.03 5.03
CA ALA A 230 -11.44 9.43 4.65
C ALA A 230 -12.77 9.73 3.93
N LEU A 231 -13.52 8.69 3.57
CA LEU A 231 -14.79 8.78 2.86
C LEU A 231 -15.98 8.58 3.82
N ARG A 232 -15.77 7.85 4.92
CA ARG A 232 -16.75 7.59 5.98
C ARG A 232 -16.06 7.31 7.32
N GLY A 233 -16.85 7.32 8.40
CA GLY A 233 -16.35 7.28 9.78
C GLY A 233 -16.39 5.90 10.48
N ASN A 234 -16.69 4.81 9.78
CA ASN A 234 -16.93 3.50 10.37
C ASN A 234 -15.88 2.43 10.03
N SER A 235 -14.69 2.83 9.55
CA SER A 235 -13.63 1.88 9.13
C SER A 235 -12.35 1.92 9.96
N ALA A 236 -12.21 2.87 10.90
CA ALA A 236 -11.07 3.00 11.79
C ALA A 236 -11.44 3.72 13.09
N GLY A 237 -10.47 3.90 13.99
CA GLY A 237 -10.64 4.75 15.17
C GLY A 237 -10.60 6.25 14.84
N THR A 238 -10.78 7.05 15.88
CA THR A 238 -10.94 8.51 15.74
C THR A 238 -9.71 9.16 15.13
N ALA A 239 -8.51 8.85 15.65
CA ALA A 239 -7.27 9.49 15.24
C ALA A 239 -6.95 9.20 13.75
N TYR A 240 -7.12 7.94 13.32
CA TYR A 240 -6.86 7.56 11.93
C TYR A 240 -7.88 8.19 10.99
N THR A 241 -9.18 8.09 11.29
CA THR A 241 -10.25 8.71 10.50
C THR A 241 -10.02 10.21 10.33
N VAL A 242 -9.71 10.94 11.40
CA VAL A 242 -9.43 12.39 11.32
C VAL A 242 -8.18 12.65 10.47
N SER A 243 -7.09 11.90 10.69
CA SER A 243 -5.86 12.10 9.92
C SER A 243 -6.08 11.94 8.41
N LYS A 244 -6.89 10.94 7.99
CA LYS A 244 -7.14 10.67 6.58
C LYS A 244 -8.17 11.62 5.95
N HIS A 245 -9.14 12.13 6.71
CA HIS A 245 -9.94 13.29 6.29
C HIS A 245 -9.08 14.56 6.14
N GLY A 246 -8.11 14.78 7.03
CA GLY A 246 -7.14 15.85 6.93
C GLY A 246 -6.31 15.77 5.64
N VAL A 247 -5.90 14.55 5.23
CA VAL A 247 -5.22 14.32 3.95
C VAL A 247 -6.08 14.72 2.77
N VAL A 248 -7.39 14.45 2.79
CA VAL A 248 -8.32 14.93 1.76
C VAL A 248 -8.39 16.46 1.72
N GLY A 249 -8.43 17.11 2.89
CA GLY A 249 -8.36 18.56 2.99
C GLY A 249 -7.07 19.14 2.40
N LEU A 250 -5.91 18.56 2.76
CA LEU A 250 -4.60 18.93 2.22
C LEU A 250 -4.55 18.79 0.69
N THR A 251 -5.04 17.67 0.16
CA THR A 251 -5.12 17.40 -1.29
C THR A 251 -5.90 18.48 -2.01
N ARG A 252 -7.12 18.78 -1.56
CA ARG A 252 -8.01 19.76 -2.21
C ARG A 252 -7.46 21.17 -2.12
N SER A 253 -6.92 21.54 -0.97
CA SER A 253 -6.31 22.86 -0.77
C SER A 253 -5.12 23.07 -1.70
N ALA A 254 -4.17 22.13 -1.72
CA ALA A 254 -2.98 22.24 -2.57
C ALA A 254 -3.33 22.19 -4.07
N ALA A 255 -4.28 21.35 -4.47
CA ALA A 255 -4.78 21.28 -5.85
C ALA A 255 -5.33 22.62 -6.34
N PHE A 256 -6.14 23.30 -5.51
CA PHE A 256 -6.69 24.61 -5.83
C PHE A 256 -5.60 25.68 -5.91
N MET A 257 -4.69 25.68 -4.94
CA MET A 257 -3.65 26.72 -4.82
C MET A 257 -2.58 26.66 -5.92
N TYR A 258 -2.24 25.46 -6.40
CA TYR A 258 -1.09 25.25 -7.30
C TYR A 258 -1.47 24.75 -8.70
N GLY A 259 -2.76 24.44 -8.93
CA GLY A 259 -3.27 24.00 -10.23
C GLY A 259 -2.93 24.95 -11.39
N PRO A 260 -3.16 26.28 -11.27
CA PRO A 260 -2.80 27.24 -12.32
C PRO A 260 -1.30 27.27 -12.68
N GLN A 261 -0.43 26.78 -11.80
CA GLN A 261 1.03 26.73 -11.97
C GLN A 261 1.52 25.35 -12.45
N GLY A 262 0.61 24.47 -12.89
CA GLY A 262 0.96 23.17 -13.48
C GLY A 262 1.21 22.05 -12.47
N VAL A 263 0.93 22.26 -11.18
CA VAL A 263 1.06 21.22 -10.16
C VAL A 263 -0.29 20.59 -9.87
N ARG A 264 -0.37 19.27 -10.06
CA ARG A 264 -1.56 18.48 -9.74
C ARG A 264 -1.40 17.81 -8.38
N VAL A 265 -2.46 17.81 -7.58
CA VAL A 265 -2.50 17.12 -6.28
C VAL A 265 -3.77 16.29 -6.22
N ASN A 266 -3.62 14.98 -6.08
CA ASN A 266 -4.74 14.05 -5.96
C ASN A 266 -4.53 13.12 -4.77
N ALA A 267 -5.56 12.37 -4.42
CA ALA A 267 -5.47 11.30 -3.45
C ALA A 267 -6.10 10.03 -4.00
N ILE A 268 -5.56 8.89 -3.58
CA ILE A 268 -6.29 7.62 -3.60
C ILE A 268 -6.84 7.34 -2.20
N ALA A 269 -7.98 6.66 -2.13
CA ALA A 269 -8.59 6.18 -0.89
C ALA A 269 -8.64 4.64 -0.93
N PRO A 270 -7.58 3.95 -0.45
CA PRO A 270 -7.55 2.50 -0.42
C PRO A 270 -8.58 1.91 0.54
N GLY A 271 -9.18 0.78 0.14
CA GLY A 271 -9.89 -0.14 1.02
C GLY A 271 -8.93 -1.04 1.81
N ALA A 272 -9.36 -2.26 2.12
CA ALA A 272 -8.48 -3.24 2.75
C ALA A 272 -7.40 -3.73 1.78
N VAL A 273 -6.14 -3.64 2.19
CA VAL A 273 -4.98 -4.03 1.39
C VAL A 273 -4.11 -5.00 2.18
N ALA A 274 -3.59 -6.03 1.52
CA ALA A 274 -2.56 -6.92 2.05
C ALA A 274 -1.19 -6.21 2.10
N SER A 275 -1.09 -5.08 2.80
CA SER A 275 0.05 -4.15 2.75
C SER A 275 1.09 -4.36 3.84
N GLY A 276 0.88 -5.31 4.76
CA GLY A 276 1.81 -5.57 5.87
C GLY A 276 1.86 -4.46 6.92
N ILE A 277 0.92 -3.50 6.91
CA ILE A 277 0.83 -2.47 7.95
C ILE A 277 0.63 -3.16 9.32
N ALA A 278 1.43 -2.77 10.31
CA ALA A 278 1.40 -3.40 11.62
C ALA A 278 0.02 -3.23 12.26
N MET A 279 -0.54 -4.33 12.77
CA MET A 279 -1.74 -4.25 13.59
C MET A 279 -1.37 -3.68 14.96
N PRO A 280 -2.21 -2.81 15.54
CA PRO A 280 -1.97 -2.28 16.89
C PRO A 280 -1.92 -3.42 17.91
N ALA A 281 -0.98 -3.36 18.85
CA ALA A 281 -0.81 -4.40 19.87
C ALA A 281 -2.01 -4.48 20.83
N ASN A 282 -2.67 -3.34 21.08
CA ASN A 282 -3.86 -3.24 21.91
C ASN A 282 -4.97 -2.63 21.06
N ILE A 283 -6.08 -3.34 20.88
CA ILE A 283 -7.26 -2.87 20.14
C ILE A 283 -8.32 -2.46 21.17
N SER A 284 -8.96 -1.30 20.98
CA SER A 284 -10.12 -0.91 21.81
C SER A 284 -11.26 -1.92 21.64
N ALA A 285 -11.68 -2.53 22.74
CA ALA A 285 -12.78 -3.49 22.71
C ALA A 285 -14.10 -2.82 22.30
N ALA A 286 -14.37 -1.61 22.79
CA ALA A 286 -15.58 -0.86 22.46
C ALA A 286 -15.59 -0.42 20.98
N GLY A 287 -14.46 0.11 20.50
CA GLY A 287 -14.29 0.50 19.11
C GLY A 287 -14.43 -0.69 18.16
N HIS A 288 -13.72 -1.78 18.45
CA HIS A 288 -13.77 -2.99 17.64
C HIS A 288 -15.18 -3.59 17.61
N ALA A 289 -15.86 -3.73 18.75
CA ALA A 289 -17.23 -4.23 18.79
C ALA A 289 -18.20 -3.40 17.95
N ARG A 290 -17.98 -2.08 17.85
CA ARG A 290 -18.81 -1.18 17.04
C ARG A 290 -18.53 -1.29 15.54
N ILE A 291 -17.28 -1.52 15.16
CA ILE A 291 -16.78 -1.50 13.77
C ILE A 291 -16.87 -2.89 13.12
N ALA A 292 -16.74 -3.97 13.88
CA ALA A 292 -16.70 -5.34 13.38
C ALA A 292 -17.86 -5.70 12.42
N PRO A 293 -19.14 -5.29 12.66
CA PRO A 293 -20.21 -5.56 11.71
C PRO A 293 -19.99 -4.90 10.33
N PHE A 294 -19.33 -3.75 10.26
CA PHE A 294 -19.03 -3.07 8.99
C PHE A 294 -17.81 -3.66 8.29
N GLN A 295 -16.87 -4.23 9.05
CA GLN A 295 -15.72 -4.95 8.48
C GLN A 295 -16.15 -6.23 7.75
N GLN A 296 -17.29 -6.82 8.09
CA GLN A 296 -17.85 -7.96 7.36
C GLN A 296 -18.25 -7.61 5.90
N ALA A 297 -18.44 -6.31 5.60
CA ALA A 297 -18.74 -5.82 4.25
C ALA A 297 -17.48 -5.46 3.44
N ILE A 298 -16.27 -5.70 3.98
CA ILE A 298 -15.03 -5.51 3.25
C ILE A 298 -15.02 -6.44 2.02
N PRO A 299 -14.87 -5.90 0.79
CA PRO A 299 -14.62 -6.70 -0.40
C PRO A 299 -13.34 -7.52 -0.27
N SER A 300 -13.02 -8.34 -1.28
CA SER A 300 -11.74 -9.05 -1.28
C SER A 300 -10.56 -8.08 -1.14
N LEU A 301 -9.59 -8.43 -0.29
CA LEU A 301 -8.40 -7.61 -0.06
C LEU A 301 -7.70 -7.32 -1.39
N ALA A 302 -7.30 -6.07 -1.57
CA ALA A 302 -6.43 -5.70 -2.68
C ALA A 302 -4.98 -6.10 -2.39
N VAL A 303 -4.22 -6.38 -3.44
CA VAL A 303 -2.76 -6.47 -3.36
C VAL A 303 -2.14 -5.08 -3.56
N PRO A 304 -0.97 -4.78 -2.95
CA PRO A 304 -0.31 -3.49 -3.09
C PRO A 304 -0.14 -2.98 -4.52
N GLU A 305 0.10 -3.88 -5.48
CA GLU A 305 0.32 -3.58 -6.90
C GLU A 305 -0.93 -2.97 -7.57
N GLN A 306 -2.13 -3.32 -7.09
CA GLN A 306 -3.37 -2.71 -7.57
C GLN A 306 -3.44 -1.24 -7.16
N LEU A 307 -2.98 -0.89 -5.96
CA LEU A 307 -2.93 0.50 -5.48
C LEU A 307 -1.81 1.28 -6.17
N ALA A 308 -0.66 0.63 -6.39
CA ALA A 308 0.43 1.19 -7.19
C ALA A 308 -0.04 1.56 -8.60
N ALA A 309 -0.94 0.77 -9.21
CA ALA A 309 -1.55 1.11 -10.50
C ALA A 309 -2.32 2.44 -10.46
N SER A 310 -3.17 2.64 -9.45
CA SER A 310 -3.92 3.89 -9.27
C SER A 310 -2.99 5.08 -9.00
N ILE A 311 -1.97 4.91 -8.14
CA ILE A 311 -1.01 5.98 -7.81
C ILE A 311 -0.22 6.39 -9.04
N THR A 312 0.34 5.42 -9.77
CA THR A 312 1.16 5.71 -10.94
C THR A 312 0.36 6.30 -12.11
N PHE A 313 -0.90 5.93 -12.29
CA PHE A 313 -1.81 6.61 -13.21
C PHE A 313 -2.00 8.09 -12.86
N LEU A 314 -2.22 8.42 -11.58
CA LEU A 314 -2.39 9.81 -11.16
C LEU A 314 -1.09 10.62 -11.22
N LEU A 315 0.06 9.97 -11.02
CA LEU A 315 1.39 10.58 -11.17
C LEU A 315 1.82 10.78 -12.64
N SER A 316 1.36 9.94 -13.57
CA SER A 316 1.71 10.01 -14.99
C SER A 316 0.94 11.11 -15.73
N ASP A 317 1.22 11.24 -17.03
CA ASP A 317 0.47 12.13 -17.93
C ASP A 317 -0.90 11.54 -18.32
N ASP A 318 -1.19 10.29 -17.98
CA ASP A 318 -2.51 9.70 -18.20
C ASP A 318 -3.57 10.41 -17.32
N GLY A 319 -3.16 10.88 -16.14
CA GLY A 319 -3.97 11.69 -15.23
C GLY A 319 -3.87 13.20 -15.45
N VAL A 320 -3.42 13.68 -16.62
CA VAL A 320 -3.06 15.09 -16.85
C VAL A 320 -4.18 16.10 -16.56
N ASN A 321 -5.45 15.73 -16.72
CA ASN A 321 -6.59 16.61 -16.45
C ASN A 321 -7.29 16.30 -15.10
N ILE A 322 -6.64 15.53 -14.22
CA ILE A 322 -7.19 15.16 -12.90
C ILE A 322 -6.43 15.95 -11.83
N ASN A 323 -7.16 16.78 -11.09
CA ASN A 323 -6.62 17.59 -10.01
C ASN A 323 -7.65 17.77 -8.88
N GLY A 324 -7.24 17.59 -7.63
CA GLY A 324 -8.10 17.66 -6.44
C GLY A 324 -9.00 16.45 -6.22
N ALA A 325 -8.83 15.39 -7.02
CA ALA A 325 -9.66 14.19 -6.94
C ALA A 325 -9.29 13.34 -5.71
N VAL A 326 -10.31 12.70 -5.14
CA VAL A 326 -10.15 11.58 -4.19
C VAL A 326 -10.70 10.35 -4.91
N LEU A 327 -9.82 9.44 -5.31
CA LEU A 327 -10.17 8.24 -6.06
C LEU A 327 -10.30 7.04 -5.11
N PRO A 328 -11.51 6.52 -4.85
CA PRO A 328 -11.68 5.26 -4.14
C PRO A 328 -10.98 4.13 -4.92
N SER A 329 -10.11 3.40 -4.25
CA SER A 329 -9.46 2.19 -4.76
C SER A 329 -9.64 1.10 -3.71
N ASP A 330 -10.90 0.69 -3.55
CA ASP A 330 -11.39 0.00 -2.36
C ASP A 330 -12.29 -1.21 -2.69
N GLY A 331 -12.34 -1.61 -3.96
CA GLY A 331 -13.21 -2.70 -4.41
C GLY A 331 -14.71 -2.40 -4.28
N GLY A 332 -15.09 -1.12 -4.19
CA GLY A 332 -16.46 -0.70 -3.97
C GLY A 332 -16.89 -0.74 -2.50
N TRP A 333 -15.95 -0.79 -1.56
CA TRP A 333 -16.29 -0.85 -0.13
C TRP A 333 -17.06 0.37 0.36
N SER A 334 -16.69 1.58 -0.08
CA SER A 334 -17.27 2.83 0.40
C SER A 334 -18.69 3.11 -0.11
N VAL A 335 -19.20 2.32 -1.06
CA VAL A 335 -20.51 2.52 -1.72
C VAL A 335 -21.53 1.41 -1.41
N GLN A 336 -21.19 0.52 -0.47
CA GLN A 336 -22.08 -0.52 0.06
C GLN A 336 -22.96 -0.01 1.20
#